data_AF-A0A6A3XD94-F1
#
_entry.id   AF-A0A6A3XD94-F1
#
_cell.length_a   1.000
_cell.length_b   1.000
_cell.length_c   1.000
_cell.angle_alpha   90.00
_cell.angle_beta   90.00
_cell.angle_gamma   90.00
#
_symmetry.space_group_name_H-M   'P 1'
#
loop_
_entity.id
_entity.type
_entity.pdbx_description
1 polymer ?
#
loop_
_entity_poly.entity_id
_entity_poly.type
_entity_poly.pdbx_seq_one_letter_code
_entity_poly.pdbx_strand_id
1 'polypeptide(L)'
;MIPLASACSFGPIRLLDRIWENSRPESTKGASWSLSHFLRSDVHYHRFQFSKSLLAAVARGDLSVVRWLLERFSGCTTDVAVVEEDARCGRREILEFLLEYESQEDDSVDERNVIVWGGDGVDERNVIVWGGDDMANAIEAGHGEMVRWLYESTPDAERNLSAVMGLAVRQGDMSLIQWLMNTVYTVERDLPPPSMNDAAAGGHMEILQWIFEHNFGGDCSYALEGAAKNGRADMVTWLVENGITKGAREAVQVACGEGHLSVVRWLLGRKLVQYPHFAMGCAIREGHLDVVNLTW
;
A
#
# COMPACT_ATOMS: atom_id res chain seq x y z
N MET A 1 12.51 32.66 -1.24
CA MET A 1 12.39 31.79 -2.42
C MET A 1 11.59 30.57 -2.04
N ILE A 2 10.72 30.10 -2.93
CA ILE A 2 9.93 28.87 -2.76
C ILE A 2 10.90 27.67 -2.92
N PRO A 3 10.84 26.63 -2.06
CA PRO A 3 11.63 25.42 -2.23
C PRO A 3 11.34 24.71 -3.56
N LEU A 4 12.32 23.99 -4.12
CA LEU A 4 12.16 23.27 -5.39
C LEU A 4 10.98 22.28 -5.33
N ALA A 5 10.86 21.54 -4.23
CA ALA A 5 9.74 20.61 -4.03
C ALA A 5 8.36 21.29 -4.10
N SER A 6 8.23 22.47 -3.51
CA SER A 6 7.00 23.26 -3.62
C SER A 6 6.79 23.78 -5.05
N ALA A 7 7.85 24.09 -5.80
CA ALA A 7 7.75 24.49 -7.20
C ALA A 7 7.28 23.34 -8.11
N CYS A 8 7.69 22.10 -7.84
CA CYS A 8 7.23 20.90 -8.54
C CYS A 8 5.72 20.67 -8.40
N SER A 9 5.10 21.19 -7.32
CA SER A 9 3.65 21.12 -7.16
C SER A 9 2.86 21.96 -8.17
N PHE A 10 3.50 22.92 -8.86
CA PHE A 10 2.85 23.81 -9.82
C PHE A 10 3.01 23.38 -11.29
N GLY A 11 4.04 22.57 -11.62
CA GLY A 11 4.25 21.99 -12.96
C GLY A 11 5.15 22.72 -13.99
N PRO A 12 5.34 24.05 -14.02
CA PRO A 12 6.10 24.66 -15.11
C PRO A 12 7.61 24.46 -14.95
N ILE A 13 8.23 23.70 -15.86
CA ILE A 13 9.69 23.45 -15.92
C ILE A 13 10.50 24.75 -15.94
N ARG A 14 9.99 25.80 -16.60
CA ARG A 14 10.65 27.13 -16.63
C ARG A 14 10.88 27.72 -15.22
N LEU A 15 9.99 27.44 -14.28
CA LEU A 15 10.16 27.87 -12.88
C LEU A 15 11.26 27.04 -12.21
N LEU A 16 11.32 25.74 -12.49
CA LEU A 16 12.34 24.83 -11.96
C LEU A 16 13.73 25.20 -12.49
N ASP A 17 13.88 25.46 -13.79
CA ASP A 17 15.13 25.93 -14.39
C ASP A 17 15.60 27.23 -13.74
N ARG A 18 14.69 28.19 -13.51
CA ARG A 18 15.03 29.45 -12.85
C ARG A 18 15.49 29.24 -11.40
N ILE A 19 14.86 28.34 -10.65
CA ILE A 19 15.28 28.00 -9.28
C ILE A 19 16.65 27.29 -9.30
N TRP A 20 16.86 26.40 -10.27
CA TRP A 20 18.07 25.62 -10.47
C TRP A 20 19.27 26.47 -10.91
N GLU A 21 19.08 27.46 -11.78
CA GLU A 21 20.16 28.35 -12.21
C GLU A 21 20.63 29.26 -11.06
N ASN A 22 19.70 29.70 -10.21
CA ASN A 22 19.99 30.51 -9.03
C ASN A 22 20.69 29.75 -7.89
N SER A 23 20.78 28.42 -7.98
CA SER A 23 21.50 27.59 -6.99
C SER A 23 22.99 27.41 -7.28
N ARG A 24 23.54 28.00 -8.36
CA ARG A 24 24.96 27.88 -8.69
C ARG A 24 25.85 28.57 -7.62
N PRO A 25 26.89 27.89 -7.11
CA PRO A 25 27.70 28.39 -6.00
C PRO A 25 28.55 29.63 -6.34
N GLU A 26 28.75 29.96 -7.62
CA GLU A 26 29.66 31.03 -8.07
C GLU A 26 29.08 32.45 -8.02
N SER A 27 27.78 32.63 -7.73
CA SER A 27 27.11 33.92 -8.04
C SER A 27 27.10 34.99 -6.94
N THR A 28 27.58 34.74 -5.72
CA THR A 28 27.51 35.79 -4.67
C THR A 28 28.77 35.86 -3.80
N LYS A 29 29.69 36.75 -4.20
CA LYS A 29 30.57 37.44 -3.23
C LYS A 29 29.66 38.18 -2.24
N GLY A 30 29.40 37.57 -1.09
CA GLY A 30 28.50 38.07 -0.04
C GLY A 30 27.20 37.27 0.16
N ALA A 31 27.22 35.95 -0.06
CA ALA A 31 26.04 35.07 0.00
C ALA A 31 25.34 35.07 1.37
N SER A 32 24.27 35.85 1.50
CA SER A 32 23.27 35.73 2.54
C SER A 32 22.56 34.38 2.48
N TRP A 33 22.25 33.79 3.64
CA TRP A 33 21.40 32.62 3.84
C TRP A 33 20.25 32.55 2.82
N SER A 34 20.35 31.65 1.82
CA SER A 34 19.25 31.39 0.90
C SER A 34 19.13 29.89 0.63
N LEU A 35 17.89 29.38 0.67
CA LEU A 35 17.56 27.96 0.45
C LEU A 35 18.09 27.44 -0.90
N SER A 36 18.21 28.31 -1.90
CA SER A 36 18.72 27.94 -3.22
C SER A 36 20.22 27.68 -3.21
N HIS A 37 20.99 28.34 -2.35
CA HIS A 37 22.42 28.05 -2.21
C HIS A 37 22.65 26.65 -1.64
N PHE A 38 21.88 26.28 -0.62
CA PHE A 38 21.96 24.95 -0.01
C PHE A 38 21.62 23.81 -0.97
N LEU A 39 20.85 24.05 -2.04
CA LEU A 39 20.42 23.02 -2.99
C LEU A 39 21.59 22.28 -3.68
N ARG A 40 22.72 22.96 -3.90
CA ARG A 40 23.92 22.34 -4.50
C ARG A 40 25.14 22.35 -3.58
N SER A 41 25.06 23.05 -2.45
CA SER A 41 26.17 23.16 -1.50
C SER A 41 26.08 22.16 -0.35
N ASP A 42 24.88 21.66 -0.01
CA ASP A 42 24.68 20.71 1.09
C ASP A 42 24.08 19.39 0.57
N VAL A 43 24.78 18.28 0.81
CA VAL A 43 24.40 16.96 0.31
C VAL A 43 23.08 16.45 0.90
N HIS A 44 22.78 16.77 2.16
CA HIS A 44 21.57 16.31 2.82
C HIS A 44 20.35 17.07 2.30
N TYR A 45 20.46 18.39 2.15
CA TYR A 45 19.41 19.20 1.56
C TYR A 45 19.21 18.91 0.07
N HIS A 46 20.29 18.58 -0.66
CA HIS A 46 20.21 18.10 -2.05
C HIS A 46 19.36 16.83 -2.16
N ARG A 47 19.69 15.79 -1.40
CA ARG A 47 18.95 14.51 -1.38
C ARG A 47 17.51 14.68 -0.89
N PHE A 48 17.30 15.52 0.13
CA PHE A 48 15.97 15.83 0.64
C PHE A 48 15.09 16.53 -0.39
N GLN A 49 15.63 17.54 -1.09
CA GLN A 49 14.90 18.23 -2.14
C GLN A 49 14.61 17.32 -3.33
N PHE A 50 15.54 16.44 -3.70
CA PHE A 50 15.30 15.43 -4.73
C PHE A 50 14.10 14.55 -4.39
N SER A 51 14.13 13.87 -3.24
CA SER A 51 13.06 12.96 -2.80
C SER A 51 11.69 13.67 -2.75
N LYS A 52 11.62 14.85 -2.12
CA LYS A 52 10.35 15.61 -2.02
C LYS A 52 9.86 16.16 -3.36
N SER A 53 10.76 16.57 -4.24
CA SER A 53 10.40 17.09 -5.57
C SER A 53 9.92 15.96 -6.47
N LEU A 54 10.59 14.80 -6.41
CA LEU A 54 10.24 13.61 -7.18
C LEU A 54 8.87 13.07 -6.77
N LEU A 55 8.63 12.93 -5.46
CA LEU A 55 7.33 12.53 -4.93
C LEU A 55 6.20 13.48 -5.37
N ALA A 56 6.42 14.79 -5.33
CA ALA A 56 5.43 15.77 -5.76
C ALA A 56 5.14 15.71 -7.28
N ALA A 57 6.15 15.42 -8.09
CA ALA A 57 6.01 15.25 -9.54
C ALA A 57 5.24 13.96 -9.88
N VAL A 58 5.57 12.86 -9.19
CA VAL A 58 4.91 11.57 -9.31
C VAL A 58 3.44 11.65 -8.92
N ALA A 59 3.11 12.25 -7.77
CA ALA A 59 1.73 12.43 -7.34
C ALA A 59 0.86 13.17 -8.39
N ARG A 60 1.47 14.12 -9.13
CA ARG A 60 0.82 14.86 -10.22
C ARG A 60 0.76 14.10 -11.54
N GLY A 61 1.59 13.08 -11.73
CA GLY A 61 1.73 12.36 -12.99
C GLY A 61 2.51 13.15 -14.04
N ASP A 62 3.40 14.06 -13.63
CA ASP A 62 4.14 14.92 -14.55
C ASP A 62 5.48 14.28 -14.95
N LEU A 63 5.44 13.40 -15.93
CA LEU A 63 6.61 12.70 -16.47
C LEU A 63 7.72 13.67 -16.91
N SER A 64 7.36 14.87 -17.38
CA SER A 64 8.34 15.87 -17.85
C SER A 64 9.17 16.43 -16.69
N VAL A 65 8.52 16.67 -15.54
CA VAL A 65 9.21 17.08 -14.31
C VAL A 65 10.03 15.93 -13.73
N VAL A 66 9.54 14.69 -13.79
CA VAL A 66 10.30 13.51 -13.35
C VAL A 66 11.60 13.36 -14.15
N ARG A 67 11.54 13.42 -15.49
CA ARG A 67 12.73 13.43 -16.36
C ARG A 67 13.69 14.54 -15.99
N TRP A 68 13.18 15.76 -15.84
CA TRP A 68 13.99 16.92 -15.50
C TRP A 68 14.72 16.74 -14.15
N LEU A 69 14.09 16.10 -13.16
CA LEU A 69 14.71 15.83 -11.86
C LEU A 69 15.81 14.77 -11.97
N LEU A 70 15.58 13.66 -12.66
CA LEU A 70 16.58 12.59 -12.80
C LEU A 70 17.80 13.01 -13.63
N GLU A 71 17.64 13.90 -14.62
CA GLU A 71 18.75 14.41 -15.43
C GLU A 71 19.66 15.40 -14.68
N ARG A 72 19.13 16.08 -13.65
CA ARG A 72 19.80 17.21 -12.98
C ARG A 72 20.33 16.87 -11.60
N PHE A 73 19.73 15.92 -10.92
CA PHE A 73 20.24 15.38 -9.67
C PHE A 73 21.08 14.14 -9.97
N SER A 74 22.18 13.97 -9.24
CA SER A 74 23.01 12.77 -9.27
C SER A 74 23.36 12.37 -7.83
N GLY A 75 23.72 11.11 -7.63
CA GLY A 75 24.08 10.52 -6.33
C GLY A 75 22.92 10.42 -5.36
N CYS A 76 21.68 10.55 -5.83
CA CYS A 76 20.49 10.50 -4.98
C CYS A 76 19.83 9.12 -5.04
N THR A 77 19.48 8.58 -3.87
CA THR A 77 18.65 7.39 -3.76
C THR A 77 17.18 7.83 -3.67
N THR A 78 16.31 7.23 -4.47
CA THR A 78 14.86 7.49 -4.38
C THR A 78 14.32 6.91 -3.08
N ASP A 79 13.42 7.64 -2.45
CA ASP A 79 12.63 7.10 -1.34
C ASP A 79 11.63 6.07 -1.89
N VAL A 80 11.41 4.96 -1.18
CA VAL A 80 10.43 3.92 -1.56
C VAL A 80 9.04 4.52 -1.73
N ALA A 81 8.74 5.58 -0.96
CA ALA A 81 7.51 6.35 -1.05
C ALA A 81 7.21 6.87 -2.48
N VAL A 82 8.21 7.06 -3.34
CA VAL A 82 8.02 7.50 -4.72
C VAL A 82 7.36 6.42 -5.56
N VAL A 83 7.87 5.18 -5.50
CA VAL A 83 7.30 4.03 -6.22
C VAL A 83 5.92 3.68 -5.66
N GLU A 84 5.77 3.73 -4.33
CA GLU A 84 4.50 3.52 -3.64
C GLU A 84 3.41 4.52 -4.07
N GLU A 85 3.76 5.80 -4.18
CA GLU A 85 2.82 6.84 -4.63
C GLU A 85 2.41 6.66 -6.08
N ASP A 86 3.37 6.31 -6.95
CA ASP A 86 3.06 6.11 -8.37
C ASP A 86 2.19 4.87 -8.59
N ALA A 87 2.50 3.78 -7.86
CA ALA A 87 1.70 2.56 -7.85
C ALA A 87 0.26 2.83 -7.37
N ARG A 88 0.09 3.68 -6.35
CA ARG A 88 -1.22 4.15 -5.89
C ARG A 88 -1.96 4.99 -6.94
N CYS A 89 -1.23 5.77 -7.75
CA CYS A 89 -1.82 6.57 -8.82
C CYS A 89 -2.24 5.73 -10.03
N GLY A 90 -1.71 4.51 -10.17
CA GLY A 90 -2.05 3.58 -11.26
C GLY A 90 -1.55 3.98 -12.64
N ARG A 91 -0.68 4.99 -12.73
CA ARG A 91 -0.10 5.46 -13.99
C ARG A 91 1.17 4.67 -14.26
N ARG A 92 1.12 3.81 -15.28
CA ARG A 92 2.28 2.98 -15.63
C ARG A 92 3.42 3.77 -16.28
N GLU A 93 3.12 4.90 -16.90
CA GLU A 93 4.08 5.68 -17.70
C GLU A 93 5.34 6.10 -16.92
N ILE A 94 5.18 6.51 -15.65
CA ILE A 94 6.32 6.94 -14.83
C ILE A 94 7.09 5.73 -14.32
N LEU A 95 6.43 4.69 -13.80
CA LEU A 95 7.08 3.43 -13.42
C LEU A 95 7.87 2.79 -14.58
N GLU A 96 7.29 2.73 -15.79
CA GLU A 96 7.98 2.25 -16.99
C GLU A 96 9.22 3.08 -17.31
N PHE A 97 9.11 4.40 -17.21
CA PHE A 97 10.25 5.28 -17.40
C PHE A 97 11.34 5.09 -16.32
N LEU A 98 10.95 4.89 -15.07
CA LEU A 98 11.89 4.61 -13.97
C LEU A 98 12.63 3.27 -14.20
N LEU A 99 11.92 2.24 -14.66
CA LEU A 99 12.51 0.95 -15.03
C LEU A 99 13.44 1.06 -16.24
N GLU A 100 13.06 1.83 -17.26
CA GLU A 100 13.91 2.12 -18.42
C GLU A 100 15.19 2.88 -17.97
N TYR A 101 15.05 3.84 -17.06
CA TYR A 101 16.18 4.60 -16.53
C TYR A 101 17.18 3.71 -15.75
N GLU A 102 16.68 2.73 -14.99
CA GLU A 102 17.51 1.76 -14.28
C GLU A 102 18.20 0.79 -15.24
N SER A 103 17.46 0.24 -16.22
CA SER A 103 17.98 -0.75 -17.18
C SER A 103 19.01 -0.21 -18.18
N GLN A 104 19.22 1.10 -18.26
CA GLN A 104 20.28 1.71 -19.08
C GLN A 104 21.69 1.51 -18.49
N GLU A 105 21.95 0.37 -17.83
CA GLU A 105 23.28 0.00 -17.34
C GLU A 105 24.32 0.08 -18.45
N ASP A 106 25.49 0.55 -18.04
CA ASP A 106 26.64 0.89 -18.87
C ASP A 106 27.28 -0.40 -19.42
N ASP A 107 27.06 -0.70 -20.71
CA ASP A 107 27.70 -1.79 -21.49
C ASP A 107 29.25 -1.74 -21.52
N SER A 108 29.90 -0.93 -20.67
CA SER A 108 31.34 -0.63 -20.73
C SER A 108 32.18 -1.03 -19.51
N VAL A 109 31.63 -1.70 -18.48
CA VAL A 109 32.44 -2.08 -17.30
C VAL A 109 33.01 -3.50 -17.43
N ASP A 110 34.18 -3.58 -18.06
CA ASP A 110 35.09 -4.73 -18.07
C ASP A 110 35.42 -5.14 -16.60
N GLU A 111 35.23 -6.41 -16.24
CA GLU A 111 35.34 -7.00 -14.89
C GLU A 111 36.77 -7.01 -14.28
N ARG A 112 37.56 -5.94 -14.46
CA ARG A 112 38.95 -5.86 -13.98
C ARG A 112 39.29 -4.70 -13.06
N ASN A 113 38.31 -4.02 -12.46
CA ASN A 113 38.61 -3.07 -11.39
C ASN A 113 37.98 -3.49 -10.07
N VAL A 114 38.75 -4.34 -9.38
CA VAL A 114 38.74 -4.50 -7.93
C VAL A 114 38.74 -3.12 -7.27
N ILE A 115 37.78 -2.91 -6.39
CA ILE A 115 37.48 -1.68 -5.66
C ILE A 115 38.74 -1.11 -5.00
N VAL A 116 39.17 0.08 -5.44
CA VAL A 116 40.02 0.97 -4.65
C VAL A 116 39.09 1.89 -3.87
N TRP A 117 39.11 1.78 -2.54
CA TRP A 117 38.42 2.73 -1.67
C TRP A 117 39.16 4.07 -1.68
N GLY A 118 38.41 5.15 -1.93
CA GLY A 118 38.85 6.54 -1.77
C GLY A 118 39.30 7.20 -3.07
N GLY A 119 38.40 7.99 -3.66
CA GLY A 119 38.72 8.85 -4.79
C GLY A 119 37.47 9.44 -5.41
N ASP A 120 37.35 10.76 -5.37
CA ASP A 120 36.33 11.56 -6.04
C ASP A 120 36.17 11.15 -7.52
N GLY A 121 34.92 10.95 -7.96
CA GLY A 121 34.58 10.90 -9.38
C GLY A 121 34.08 9.55 -9.92
N VAL A 122 33.04 8.97 -9.30
CA VAL A 122 32.15 8.03 -10.00
C VAL A 122 30.87 8.79 -10.29
N ASP A 123 30.40 8.74 -11.55
CA ASP A 123 29.12 9.29 -11.97
C ASP A 123 28.01 8.50 -11.27
N GLU A 124 27.72 8.84 -10.00
CA GLU A 124 26.73 8.15 -9.19
C GLU A 124 25.36 8.47 -9.79
N ARG A 125 24.84 7.60 -10.66
CA ARG A 125 23.45 7.71 -11.12
C ARG A 125 22.51 7.64 -9.91
N ASN A 126 21.33 8.22 -10.07
CA ASN A 126 20.29 8.07 -9.07
C ASN A 126 19.88 6.59 -8.94
N VAL A 127 19.79 6.08 -7.72
CA VAL A 127 19.39 4.71 -7.44
C VAL A 127 17.89 4.68 -7.18
N ILE A 128 17.17 3.84 -7.92
CA ILE A 128 15.73 3.62 -7.73
C ILE A 128 15.53 2.46 -6.76
N VAL A 129 14.66 2.64 -5.77
CA VAL A 129 14.38 1.61 -4.76
C VAL A 129 12.93 1.15 -4.96
N TRP A 130 12.79 -0.09 -5.43
CA TRP A 130 11.52 -0.77 -5.63
C TRP A 130 11.07 -1.53 -4.38
N GLY A 131 9.77 -1.83 -4.28
CA GLY A 131 9.20 -2.66 -3.22
C GLY A 131 8.47 -1.86 -2.14
N GLY A 132 8.59 -2.33 -0.89
CA GLY A 132 7.83 -1.79 0.25
C GLY A 132 6.35 -2.17 0.17
N ASP A 133 5.48 -1.16 0.27
CA ASP A 133 4.04 -1.30 0.15
C ASP A 133 3.54 -0.90 -1.26
N ASP A 134 4.39 -0.93 -2.30
CA ASP A 134 4.05 -0.57 -3.68
C ASP A 134 2.81 -1.32 -4.22
N MET A 135 2.84 -2.65 -4.15
CA MET A 135 1.74 -3.52 -4.58
C MET A 135 0.51 -3.35 -3.68
N ALA A 136 0.69 -3.16 -2.37
CA ALA A 136 -0.41 -2.95 -1.43
C ALA A 136 -1.16 -1.64 -1.74
N ASN A 137 -0.42 -0.55 -1.98
CA ASN A 137 -0.97 0.74 -2.38
C ASN A 137 -1.69 0.68 -3.74
N ALA A 138 -1.15 -0.08 -4.70
CA ALA A 138 -1.82 -0.33 -5.97
C ALA A 138 -3.14 -1.07 -5.78
N ILE A 139 -3.18 -2.08 -4.91
CA ILE A 139 -4.43 -2.78 -4.58
C ILE A 139 -5.41 -1.80 -3.93
N GLU A 140 -5.02 -1.05 -2.90
CA GLU A 140 -5.91 -0.10 -2.22
C GLU A 140 -6.58 0.89 -3.18
N ALA A 141 -5.87 1.32 -4.22
CA ALA A 141 -6.38 2.21 -5.26
C ALA A 141 -7.22 1.51 -6.36
N GLY A 142 -7.27 0.18 -6.38
CA GLY A 142 -8.02 -0.63 -7.35
C GLY A 142 -7.24 -0.93 -8.64
N HIS A 143 -5.91 -0.97 -8.57
CA HIS A 143 -5.01 -1.17 -9.72
C HIS A 143 -4.41 -2.59 -9.75
N GLY A 144 -5.25 -3.63 -9.75
CA GLY A 144 -4.80 -5.04 -9.72
C GLY A 144 -3.84 -5.46 -10.85
N GLU A 145 -4.01 -4.94 -12.08
CA GLU A 145 -3.07 -5.19 -13.18
C GLU A 145 -1.67 -4.61 -12.92
N MET A 146 -1.58 -3.53 -12.13
CA MET A 146 -0.29 -2.95 -11.75
C MET A 146 0.49 -3.87 -10.84
N VAL A 147 -0.19 -4.62 -9.97
CA VAL A 147 0.43 -5.59 -9.05
C VAL A 147 1.18 -6.67 -9.83
N ARG A 148 0.53 -7.23 -10.86
CA ARG A 148 1.17 -8.25 -11.73
C ARG A 148 2.39 -7.69 -12.43
N TRP A 149 2.25 -6.49 -13.00
CA TRP A 149 3.35 -5.82 -13.69
C TRP A 149 4.53 -5.51 -12.76
N LEU A 150 4.27 -5.01 -11.56
CA LEU A 150 5.32 -4.72 -10.57
C LEU A 150 6.09 -5.99 -10.19
N TYR A 151 5.37 -7.07 -9.90
CA TYR A 151 5.97 -8.36 -9.54
C TYR A 151 6.81 -8.94 -10.68
N GLU A 152 6.28 -8.94 -11.91
CA GLU A 152 6.98 -9.47 -13.09
C GLU A 152 8.20 -8.63 -13.49
N SER A 153 8.11 -7.29 -13.35
CA SER A 153 9.16 -6.37 -13.78
C SER A 153 10.28 -6.22 -12.77
N THR A 154 10.02 -6.47 -11.49
CA THR A 154 11.00 -6.27 -10.40
C THR A 154 10.88 -7.41 -9.37
N PRO A 155 11.27 -8.65 -9.75
CA PRO A 155 11.08 -9.82 -8.90
C PRO A 155 11.92 -9.77 -7.60
N ASP A 156 13.08 -9.10 -7.63
CA ASP A 156 14.01 -9.05 -6.49
C ASP A 156 13.64 -8.00 -5.44
N ALA A 157 12.59 -7.21 -5.66
CA ALA A 157 12.18 -6.16 -4.73
C ALA A 157 11.52 -6.73 -3.47
N GLU A 158 11.98 -6.30 -2.30
CA GLU A 158 11.42 -6.70 -1.01
C GLU A 158 10.01 -6.12 -0.83
N ARG A 159 9.00 -6.99 -0.65
CA ARG A 159 7.59 -6.57 -0.59
C ARG A 159 6.82 -7.17 0.56
N ASN A 160 5.84 -6.41 1.04
CA ASN A 160 4.91 -6.87 2.06
C ASN A 160 3.81 -7.76 1.47
N LEU A 161 4.16 -9.00 1.11
CA LEU A 161 3.24 -9.98 0.53
C LEU A 161 2.05 -10.32 1.45
N SER A 162 2.22 -10.16 2.76
CA SER A 162 1.11 -10.33 3.71
C SER A 162 0.03 -9.27 3.55
N ALA A 163 0.42 -8.00 3.40
CA ALA A 163 -0.52 -6.91 3.12
C ALA A 163 -1.19 -7.11 1.75
N VAL A 164 -0.43 -7.53 0.74
CA VAL A 164 -0.94 -7.80 -0.63
C VAL A 164 -2.05 -8.85 -0.62
N MET A 165 -1.83 -10.02 0.01
CA MET A 165 -2.87 -11.06 0.10
C MET A 165 -4.08 -10.58 0.90
N GLY A 166 -3.85 -9.96 2.07
CA GLY A 166 -4.93 -9.47 2.92
C GLY A 166 -5.82 -8.44 2.24
N LEU A 167 -5.23 -7.47 1.53
CA LEU A 167 -5.96 -6.44 0.80
C LEU A 167 -6.71 -7.01 -0.41
N ALA A 168 -6.09 -7.90 -1.19
CA ALA A 168 -6.76 -8.56 -2.32
C ALA A 168 -8.03 -9.30 -1.87
N VAL A 169 -7.94 -10.03 -0.75
CA VAL A 169 -9.07 -10.73 -0.13
C VAL A 169 -10.13 -9.76 0.39
N ARG A 170 -9.75 -8.67 1.06
CA ARG A 170 -10.71 -7.67 1.59
C ARG A 170 -11.42 -6.87 0.50
N GLN A 171 -10.81 -6.67 -0.66
CA GLN A 171 -11.43 -5.98 -1.79
C GLN A 171 -12.30 -6.89 -2.66
N GLY A 172 -12.07 -8.19 -2.59
CA GLY A 172 -12.86 -9.14 -3.36
C GLY A 172 -12.26 -9.50 -4.71
N ASP A 173 -10.98 -9.22 -4.95
CA ASP A 173 -10.34 -9.49 -6.25
C ASP A 173 -9.95 -10.97 -6.37
N MET A 174 -10.93 -11.80 -6.73
CA MET A 174 -10.75 -13.23 -6.90
C MET A 174 -9.70 -13.57 -7.97
N SER A 175 -9.60 -12.76 -9.04
CA SER A 175 -8.63 -12.97 -10.11
C SER A 175 -7.20 -12.73 -9.63
N LEU A 176 -6.97 -11.70 -8.82
CA LEU A 176 -5.67 -11.45 -8.21
C LEU A 176 -5.32 -12.53 -7.18
N ILE A 177 -6.27 -12.98 -6.35
CA ILE A 177 -6.05 -14.07 -5.39
C ILE A 177 -5.64 -15.36 -6.11
N GLN A 178 -6.34 -15.74 -7.17
CA GLN A 178 -6.00 -16.93 -7.95
C GLN A 178 -4.60 -16.81 -8.57
N TRP A 179 -4.24 -15.63 -9.09
CA TRP A 179 -2.91 -15.38 -9.64
C TRP A 179 -1.83 -15.48 -8.55
N LEU A 180 -2.03 -14.84 -7.39
CA LEU A 180 -1.11 -14.93 -6.24
C LEU A 180 -0.91 -16.39 -5.80
N MET A 181 -1.99 -17.17 -5.73
CA MET A 181 -1.92 -18.56 -5.29
C MET A 181 -1.29 -19.51 -6.32
N ASN A 182 -1.43 -19.22 -7.62
CA ASN A 182 -0.89 -20.07 -8.68
C ASN A 182 0.55 -19.72 -9.07
N THR A 183 0.99 -18.48 -8.84
CA THR A 183 2.30 -17.98 -9.28
C THR A 183 3.22 -17.69 -8.10
N VAL A 184 2.75 -16.91 -7.13
CA VAL A 184 3.60 -16.42 -6.03
C VAL A 184 3.67 -17.44 -4.90
N TYR A 185 2.55 -17.99 -4.45
CA TYR A 185 2.49 -18.94 -3.33
C TYR A 185 3.29 -20.23 -3.57
N THR A 186 3.49 -20.60 -4.83
CA THR A 186 4.29 -21.77 -5.20
C THR A 186 5.80 -21.54 -5.09
N VAL A 187 6.25 -20.28 -5.08
CA VAL A 187 7.67 -19.89 -5.11
C VAL A 187 8.06 -19.23 -3.80
N GLU A 188 7.27 -18.25 -3.35
CA GLU A 188 7.52 -17.41 -2.18
C GLU A 188 6.95 -18.05 -0.91
N ARG A 189 7.84 -18.42 0.02
CA ARG A 189 7.44 -19.05 1.29
C ARG A 189 6.78 -18.09 2.27
N ASP A 190 7.00 -16.80 2.08
CA ASP A 190 6.53 -15.73 2.97
C ASP A 190 5.13 -15.21 2.62
N LEU A 191 4.56 -15.64 1.48
CA LEU A 191 3.18 -15.31 1.14
C LEU A 191 2.21 -16.10 2.05
N PRO A 192 1.43 -15.44 2.93
CA PRO A 192 0.45 -16.15 3.73
C PRO A 192 -0.71 -16.64 2.85
N PRO A 193 -1.37 -17.75 3.22
CA PRO A 193 -2.60 -18.15 2.56
C PRO A 193 -3.71 -17.10 2.78
N PRO A 194 -4.72 -17.06 1.89
CA PRO A 194 -5.85 -16.15 2.02
C PRO A 194 -6.65 -16.43 3.30
N SER A 195 -7.09 -15.36 3.95
CA SER A 195 -7.69 -15.40 5.29
C SER A 195 -9.22 -15.25 5.25
N MET A 196 -9.94 -16.18 5.90
CA MET A 196 -11.39 -16.06 6.07
C MET A 196 -11.81 -14.82 6.86
N ASN A 197 -10.95 -14.34 7.78
CA ASN A 197 -11.24 -13.10 8.53
C ASN A 197 -11.29 -11.90 7.59
N ASP A 198 -10.34 -11.82 6.65
CA ASP A 198 -10.27 -10.75 5.66
C ASP A 198 -11.43 -10.83 4.67
N ALA A 199 -11.80 -12.04 4.23
CA ALA A 199 -12.94 -12.25 3.34
C ALA A 199 -14.25 -11.85 4.01
N ALA A 200 -14.41 -12.17 5.30
CA ALA A 200 -15.57 -11.79 6.08
C ALA A 200 -15.63 -10.28 6.37
N ALA A 201 -14.48 -9.65 6.63
CA ALA A 201 -14.37 -8.21 6.80
C ALA A 201 -14.69 -7.43 5.52
N GLY A 202 -14.32 -7.96 4.33
CA GLY A 202 -14.73 -7.42 3.02
C GLY A 202 -16.16 -7.79 2.62
N GLY A 203 -16.76 -8.79 3.26
CA GLY A 203 -18.11 -9.26 2.92
C GLY A 203 -18.16 -10.08 1.62
N HIS A 204 -17.07 -10.74 1.24
CA HIS A 204 -16.96 -11.53 0.02
C HIS A 204 -17.25 -13.01 0.28
N MET A 205 -18.53 -13.40 0.18
CA MET A 205 -18.99 -14.77 0.43
C MET A 205 -18.34 -15.80 -0.50
N GLU A 206 -18.20 -15.49 -1.79
CA GLU A 206 -17.60 -16.40 -2.78
C GLU A 206 -16.15 -16.75 -2.42
N ILE A 207 -15.35 -15.74 -2.05
CA ILE A 207 -13.97 -15.93 -1.62
C ILE A 207 -13.93 -16.71 -0.31
N LEU A 208 -14.79 -16.39 0.64
CA LEU A 208 -14.86 -17.12 1.91
C LEU A 208 -15.16 -18.61 1.70
N GLN A 209 -16.13 -18.94 0.85
CA GLN A 209 -16.45 -20.31 0.47
C GLN A 209 -15.27 -20.99 -0.22
N TRP A 210 -14.64 -20.31 -1.17
CA TRP A 210 -13.47 -20.82 -1.87
C TRP A 210 -12.31 -21.11 -0.91
N ILE A 211 -12.04 -20.22 0.06
CA ILE A 211 -11.00 -20.41 1.08
C ILE A 211 -11.29 -21.66 1.92
N PHE A 212 -12.55 -21.84 2.34
CA PHE A 212 -12.98 -22.97 3.14
C PHE A 212 -12.90 -24.31 2.37
N GLU A 213 -13.33 -24.33 1.11
CA GLU A 213 -13.28 -25.52 0.24
C GLU A 213 -11.85 -25.99 -0.03
N HIS A 214 -10.90 -25.06 -0.13
CA HIS A 214 -9.48 -25.36 -0.33
C HIS A 214 -8.76 -25.67 0.99
N ASN A 215 -9.46 -25.62 2.12
CA ASN A 215 -8.93 -25.88 3.45
C ASN A 215 -7.65 -25.08 3.75
N PHE A 216 -7.62 -23.81 3.33
CA PHE A 216 -6.54 -22.92 3.71
C PHE A 216 -6.61 -22.71 5.23
N GLY A 217 -5.70 -23.39 5.93
CA GLY A 217 -5.63 -23.39 7.38
C GLY A 217 -5.31 -22.00 7.90
N GLY A 218 -6.20 -21.45 8.73
CA GLY A 218 -6.02 -20.14 9.32
C GLY A 218 -6.93 -19.96 10.53
N ASP A 219 -6.55 -19.04 11.41
CA ASP A 219 -7.43 -18.64 12.50
C ASP A 219 -8.64 -17.90 11.92
N CYS A 220 -9.85 -18.42 12.14
CA CYS A 220 -11.11 -17.82 11.69
C CYS A 220 -11.90 -17.15 12.84
N SER A 221 -11.25 -16.90 13.98
CA SER A 221 -11.89 -16.33 15.17
C SER A 221 -12.61 -15.01 14.93
N TYR A 222 -12.12 -14.20 13.98
CA TYR A 222 -12.66 -12.87 13.68
C TYR A 222 -13.62 -12.88 12.48
N ALA A 223 -13.79 -14.01 11.79
CA ALA A 223 -14.64 -14.08 10.61
C ALA A 223 -16.11 -13.82 10.98
N LEU A 224 -16.58 -14.42 12.08
CA LEU A 224 -17.95 -14.23 12.54
C LEU A 224 -18.20 -12.80 13.03
N GLU A 225 -17.20 -12.19 13.68
CA GLU A 225 -17.23 -10.79 14.11
C GLU A 225 -17.29 -9.83 12.91
N GLY A 226 -16.42 -10.02 11.91
CA GLY A 226 -16.39 -9.19 10.70
C GLY A 226 -17.70 -9.27 9.91
N ALA A 227 -18.24 -10.48 9.73
CA ALA A 227 -19.53 -10.68 9.07
C ALA A 227 -20.68 -9.98 9.84
N ALA A 228 -20.67 -10.08 11.17
CA ALA A 228 -21.66 -9.48 12.04
C ALA A 228 -21.57 -7.95 12.06
N LYS A 229 -20.36 -7.38 12.07
CA LYS A 229 -20.10 -5.94 11.98
C LYS A 229 -20.68 -5.31 10.72
N ASN A 230 -20.60 -6.03 9.61
CA ASN A 230 -21.11 -5.58 8.32
C ASN A 230 -22.60 -5.94 8.10
N GLY A 231 -23.28 -6.52 9.09
CA GLY A 231 -24.69 -6.91 8.99
C GLY A 231 -24.98 -8.05 7.99
N ARG A 232 -23.95 -8.83 7.61
CA ARG A 232 -24.04 -9.89 6.59
C ARG A 232 -24.63 -11.16 7.18
N ALA A 233 -25.94 -11.17 7.38
CA ALA A 233 -26.67 -12.29 8.01
C ALA A 233 -26.54 -13.61 7.23
N ASP A 234 -26.44 -13.53 5.90
CA ASP A 234 -26.14 -14.66 5.00
C ASP A 234 -24.79 -15.31 5.35
N MET A 235 -23.75 -14.49 5.49
CA MET A 235 -22.40 -14.93 5.84
C MET A 235 -22.32 -15.48 7.27
N VAL A 236 -22.96 -14.81 8.23
CA VAL A 236 -23.07 -15.29 9.61
C VAL A 236 -23.74 -16.67 9.66
N THR A 237 -24.82 -16.83 8.89
CA THR A 237 -25.55 -18.11 8.78
C THR A 237 -24.62 -19.20 8.26
N TRP A 238 -23.94 -18.93 7.14
CA TRP A 238 -23.05 -19.88 6.50
C TRP A 238 -21.88 -20.29 7.41
N LEU A 239 -21.24 -19.32 8.09
CA LEU A 239 -20.12 -19.58 9.00
C LEU A 239 -20.52 -20.53 10.13
N VAL A 240 -21.64 -20.23 10.81
CA VAL A 240 -22.13 -21.04 11.93
C VAL A 240 -22.61 -22.41 11.48
N GLU A 241 -23.25 -22.52 10.32
CA GLU A 241 -23.71 -23.82 9.77
C GLU A 241 -22.54 -24.72 9.37
N ASN A 242 -21.38 -24.14 9.03
CA ASN A 242 -20.12 -24.85 8.79
C ASN A 242 -19.27 -25.04 10.06
N GLY A 243 -19.85 -24.84 11.25
CA GLY A 243 -19.19 -25.10 12.53
C GLY A 243 -18.24 -23.99 13.01
N ILE A 244 -18.12 -22.88 12.27
CA ILE A 244 -17.31 -21.73 12.65
C ILE A 244 -18.12 -20.87 13.64
N THR A 245 -18.00 -21.22 14.91
CA THR A 245 -18.73 -20.59 16.03
C THR A 245 -17.84 -19.80 16.98
N LYS A 246 -16.51 -19.90 16.83
CA LYS A 246 -15.56 -19.10 17.59
C LYS A 246 -15.78 -17.61 17.26
N GLY A 247 -15.83 -16.77 18.29
CA GLY A 247 -16.15 -15.34 18.14
C GLY A 247 -17.65 -15.01 18.19
N ALA A 248 -18.55 -15.97 18.49
CA ALA A 248 -20.00 -15.72 18.51
C ALA A 248 -20.42 -14.66 19.54
N ARG A 249 -19.71 -14.56 20.67
CA ARG A 249 -19.98 -13.55 21.70
C ARG A 249 -19.65 -12.16 21.17
N GLU A 250 -18.47 -12.02 20.58
CA GLU A 250 -17.95 -10.80 19.97
C GLU A 250 -18.85 -10.37 18.80
N ALA A 251 -19.25 -11.31 17.95
CA ALA A 251 -20.18 -11.09 16.85
C ALA A 251 -21.54 -10.54 17.31
N VAL A 252 -22.13 -11.09 18.39
CA VAL A 252 -23.37 -10.54 18.97
C VAL A 252 -23.13 -9.12 19.48
N GLN A 253 -22.04 -8.89 20.23
CA GLN A 253 -21.74 -7.57 20.78
C GLN A 253 -21.60 -6.51 19.69
N VAL A 254 -20.84 -6.80 18.62
CA VAL A 254 -20.64 -5.87 17.52
C VAL A 254 -21.92 -5.68 16.71
N ALA A 255 -22.67 -6.74 16.39
CA ALA A 255 -23.97 -6.58 15.73
C ALA A 255 -24.97 -5.74 16.54
N CYS A 256 -24.89 -5.78 17.88
CA CYS A 256 -25.70 -4.92 18.74
C CYS A 256 -25.26 -3.47 18.73
N GLY A 257 -23.95 -3.24 18.77
CA GLY A 257 -23.35 -1.90 18.67
C GLY A 257 -23.59 -1.24 17.31
N GLU A 258 -23.68 -2.01 16.24
CA GLU A 258 -23.93 -1.51 14.87
C GLU A 258 -25.43 -1.52 14.49
N GLY A 259 -26.30 -2.06 15.36
CA GLY A 259 -27.75 -2.07 15.15
C GLY A 259 -28.27 -3.14 14.17
N HIS A 260 -27.48 -4.17 13.86
CA HIS A 260 -27.82 -5.24 12.89
C HIS A 260 -28.81 -6.26 13.48
N LEU A 261 -30.08 -5.85 13.61
CA LEU A 261 -31.15 -6.64 14.25
C LEU A 261 -31.32 -8.06 13.70
N SER A 262 -31.16 -8.25 12.38
CA SER A 262 -31.28 -9.54 11.71
C SER A 262 -30.22 -10.53 12.21
N VAL A 263 -28.97 -10.08 12.30
CA VAL A 263 -27.83 -10.86 12.80
C VAL A 263 -28.01 -11.20 14.27
N VAL A 264 -28.39 -10.23 15.10
CA VAL A 264 -28.61 -10.43 16.54
C VAL A 264 -29.71 -11.47 16.78
N ARG A 265 -30.86 -11.31 16.13
CA ARG A 265 -31.98 -12.26 16.27
C ARG A 265 -31.57 -13.67 15.86
N TRP A 266 -30.81 -13.79 14.78
CA TRP A 266 -30.37 -15.08 14.27
C TRP A 266 -29.39 -15.76 15.24
N LEU A 267 -28.37 -15.04 15.73
CA LEU A 267 -27.38 -15.55 16.67
C LEU A 267 -27.99 -15.94 18.03
N LEU A 268 -28.91 -15.14 18.58
CA LEU A 268 -29.63 -15.46 19.81
C LEU A 268 -30.53 -16.69 19.65
N GLY A 269 -31.21 -16.81 18.50
CA GLY A 269 -32.03 -17.98 18.18
C GLY A 269 -31.26 -19.30 18.17
N ARG A 270 -29.96 -19.26 17.82
CA ARG A 270 -29.06 -20.43 17.83
C ARG A 270 -28.48 -20.76 19.21
N LYS A 271 -28.72 -19.94 20.24
CA LYS A 271 -28.22 -20.13 21.62
C LYS A 271 -26.70 -20.33 21.71
N LEU A 272 -25.95 -19.68 20.81
CA LEU A 272 -24.48 -19.74 20.79
C LEU A 272 -23.84 -18.93 21.92
N VAL A 273 -24.60 -18.02 22.55
CA VAL A 273 -24.11 -17.13 23.60
C VAL A 273 -25.02 -17.27 24.84
N GLN A 274 -24.42 -17.53 26.01
CA GLN A 274 -25.17 -17.70 27.27
C GLN A 274 -25.57 -16.37 27.93
N TYR A 275 -24.82 -15.29 27.69
CA TYR A 275 -24.94 -14.04 28.45
C TYR A 275 -24.94 -12.81 27.54
N PRO A 276 -26.05 -12.52 26.85
CA PRO A 276 -26.08 -11.43 25.89
C PRO A 276 -26.33 -10.04 26.52
N HIS A 277 -26.50 -9.95 27.85
CA HIS A 277 -26.75 -8.70 28.57
C HIS A 277 -25.66 -7.63 28.34
N PHE A 278 -24.41 -8.03 28.10
CA PHE A 278 -23.33 -7.11 27.77
C PHE A 278 -23.52 -6.47 26.38
N ALA A 279 -24.10 -7.22 25.44
CA ALA A 279 -24.41 -6.73 24.10
C ALA A 279 -25.58 -5.73 24.11
N MET A 280 -26.56 -5.91 25.00
CA MET A 280 -27.62 -4.93 25.24
C MET A 280 -27.05 -3.58 25.70
N GLY A 281 -26.04 -3.58 26.58
CA GLY A 281 -25.35 -2.34 27.00
C GLY A 281 -24.71 -1.59 25.84
N CYS A 282 -24.15 -2.32 24.85
CA CYS A 282 -23.60 -1.72 23.63
C CYS A 282 -24.70 -1.10 22.76
N ALA A 283 -25.81 -1.81 22.54
CA ALA A 283 -26.95 -1.27 21.78
C ALA A 283 -27.56 -0.01 22.41
N ILE A 284 -27.63 0.04 23.76
CA ILE A 284 -28.11 1.23 24.48
C ILE A 284 -27.17 2.41 24.27
N ARG A 285 -25.85 2.18 24.38
CA ARG A 285 -24.84 3.24 24.24
C ARG A 285 -24.87 3.88 22.86
N GLU A 286 -25.07 3.08 21.81
CA GLU A 286 -25.13 3.56 20.42
C GLU A 286 -26.54 3.97 19.96
N GLY A 287 -27.56 3.82 20.82
CA GLY A 287 -28.92 4.30 20.56
C GLY A 287 -29.79 3.38 19.69
N HIS A 288 -29.43 2.11 19.53
CA HIS A 288 -30.16 1.14 18.71
C HIS A 288 -31.36 0.51 19.45
N LEU A 289 -32.43 1.30 19.61
CA LEU A 289 -33.64 0.91 20.37
C LEU A 289 -34.32 -0.37 19.85
N ASP A 290 -34.25 -0.64 18.55
CA ASP A 290 -34.83 -1.84 17.94
C ASP A 290 -34.16 -3.13 18.44
N VAL A 291 -32.85 -3.07 18.68
CA VAL A 291 -32.07 -4.19 19.25
C VAL A 291 -32.34 -4.31 20.76
N VAL A 292 -32.52 -3.19 21.47
CA VAL A 292 -32.86 -3.18 22.89
C VAL A 292 -34.22 -3.85 23.16
N ASN A 293 -35.18 -3.65 22.26
CA ASN A 293 -36.53 -4.22 22.35
C ASN A 293 -36.61 -5.72 22.02
N LEU A 294 -35.50 -6.38 21.66
CA LEU A 294 -35.46 -7.84 21.55
C LEU A 294 -35.70 -8.50 22.92
N THR A 295 -36.34 -9.66 22.89
CA THR A 295 -36.39 -10.57 24.05
C THR A 295 -35.06 -11.31 24.15
N TRP A 296 -34.26 -10.97 25.15
CA TRP A 296 -32.95 -11.55 25.45
C TRP A 296 -33.03 -12.81 26.30
#